data_AF-X0Y3D8-F1
#
_entry.id   AF-X0Y3D8-F1
#
_cell.length_a   1.000
_cell.length_b   1.000
_cell.length_c   1.000
_cell.angle_alpha   90.00
_cell.angle_beta   90.00
_cell.angle_gamma   90.00
#
_symmetry.space_group_name_H-M   'P 1'
#
loop_
_entity.id
_entity.type
_entity.pdbx_description
1 polymer ?
#
loop_
_entity_poly.entity_id
_entity_poly.type
_entity_poly.pdbx_seq_one_letter_code
_entity_poly.pdbx_strand_id
1 'polypeptide(L)' 'IVLVDVTPLSLGIETLGGVTTVLIARNTSIPTSKKEVFSTAADDQASVEIHVLQGERQMAGD' A
#
# COMPACT_ATOMS: atom_id res chain seq x y z
N ILE A 1 27.98 -8.43 -12.22
CA ILE A 1 27.06 -8.04 -11.13
C ILE A 1 25.90 -7.32 -11.80
N VAL A 2 24.70 -7.88 -11.74
CA VAL A 2 23.49 -7.23 -12.26
C VAL A 2 22.85 -6.56 -11.04
N LEU A 3 22.89 -5.23 -10.99
CA LEU A 3 22.10 -4.46 -10.04
C LEU A 3 20.66 -4.48 -10.55
N VAL A 4 19.77 -5.04 -9.74
CA VAL A 4 18.34 -5.06 -10.01
C VAL A 4 17.70 -4.29 -8.88
N ASP A 5 17.29 -3.05 -9.16
CA ASP A 5 16.58 -2.23 -8.20
C ASP A 5 15.13 -2.69 -8.17
N VAL A 6 14.81 -3.56 -7.22
CA VAL A 6 13.46 -4.08 -7.00
C VAL A 6 13.00 -3.84 -5.58
N THR A 7 11.70 -3.62 -5.41
CA THR A 7 11.08 -3.55 -4.09
C THR A 7 11.14 -4.92 -3.40
N PRO A 8 11.71 -5.03 -2.17
CA PRO A 8 11.85 -6.33 -1.50
C PRO A 8 10.52 -6.87 -0.96
N LEU A 9 9.56 -5.98 -0.66
CA LEU A 9 8.22 -6.34 -0.16
C LEU A 9 7.15 -5.49 -0.86
N SER A 10 5.91 -5.97 -0.77
CA SER A 10 4.75 -5.21 -1.22
C SER A 10 4.54 -3.99 -0.33
N LEU A 11 4.27 -2.85 -0.95
CA LEU A 11 3.93 -1.59 -0.29
C LEU A 11 2.47 -1.28 -0.56
N GLY A 12 1.74 -0.97 0.50
CA GLY A 12 0.32 -0.69 0.45
C GLY A 12 -0.09 0.37 1.44
N ILE A 13 -1.36 0.69 1.42
CA ILE A 13 -2.00 1.52 2.43
C ILE A 13 -3.07 0.73 3.16
N GLU A 14 -3.26 1.03 4.43
CA GLU A 14 -4.37 0.53 5.20
C GLU A 14 -5.67 1.20 4.74
N THR A 15 -6.69 0.39 4.45
CA THR A 15 -8.04 0.86 4.15
C THR A 15 -8.99 0.56 5.31
N LEU A 16 -10.11 1.27 5.38
CA LEU A 16 -11.11 1.08 6.43
C LEU A 16 -11.59 -0.38 6.44
N GLY A 17 -11.45 -1.05 7.58
CA GLY A 17 -11.67 -2.49 7.72
C GLY A 17 -10.42 -3.31 8.05
N GLY A 18 -9.26 -2.67 8.25
CA GLY A 18 -8.01 -3.33 8.62
C GLY A 18 -7.38 -4.13 7.48
N VAL A 19 -7.79 -3.83 6.24
CA VAL A 19 -7.33 -4.51 5.03
C VAL A 19 -6.22 -3.68 4.38
N THR A 20 -5.10 -4.34 4.12
CA THR A 20 -3.98 -3.71 3.41
C THR A 20 -4.23 -3.77 1.90
N THR A 21 -4.38 -2.61 1.26
CA THR A 21 -4.46 -2.50 -0.19
C THR A 21 -3.09 -2.26 -0.76
N VAL A 22 -2.56 -3.25 -1.49
CA VAL A 22 -1.22 -3.20 -2.08
C VAL A 22 -1.21 -2.34 -3.33
N LEU A 23 -0.43 -1.24 -3.30
CA LEU A 23 -0.23 -0.34 -4.43
C LEU A 23 0.95 -0.80 -5.31
N ILE A 24 2.05 -1.19 -4.68
CA ILE A 24 3.28 -1.65 -5.34
C ILE A 24 3.56 -3.07 -4.87
N ALA A 25 3.55 -4.03 -5.79
CA ALA A 25 3.83 -5.43 -5.47
C ALA A 25 5.32 -5.65 -5.15
N ARG A 26 5.65 -6.74 -4.44
CA ARG A 26 7.03 -7.21 -4.31
C ARG A 26 7.68 -7.43 -5.68
N ASN A 27 8.99 -7.29 -5.74
CA ASN A 27 9.80 -7.46 -6.94
C ASN A 27 9.45 -6.49 -8.09
N THR A 28 8.86 -5.33 -7.80
CA THR A 28 8.60 -4.30 -8.83
C THR A 28 9.87 -3.50 -9.09
N SER A 29 10.24 -3.28 -10.35
CA SER A 29 11.43 -2.49 -10.72
C SER A 29 11.27 -1.02 -10.33
N ILE A 30 12.24 -0.48 -9.61
CA ILE A 30 12.34 0.94 -9.21
C ILE A 30 13.15 1.68 -10.29
N PRO A 31 12.77 2.91 -10.71
CA PRO A 31 11.68 3.75 -10.20
C PRO A 31 10.30 3.37 -10.75
N THR A 32 9.32 3.23 -9.86
CA THR A 32 7.92 3.00 -10.22
C THR A 32 7.01 3.96 -9.46
N SER A 33 5.93 4.40 -10.10
CA SER A 33 4.90 5.24 -9.48
C SER A 33 3.54 4.61 -9.75
N LYS A 34 2.85 4.24 -8.67
CA LYS A 34 1.48 3.75 -8.72
C LYS A 34 0.58 4.76 -8.02
N LYS A 35 -0.57 5.04 -8.61
CA LYS A 35 -1.57 5.96 -8.07
C LYS A 35 -2.92 5.27 -8.13
N GLU A 36 -3.65 5.32 -7.03
CA GLU A 36 -4.99 4.77 -6.91
C GLU A 36 -5.85 5.79 -6.17
N VAL A 37 -7.11 5.92 -6.60
CA VAL A 37 -8.04 6.91 -6.05
C VAL A 37 -8.87 6.20 -4.98
N PHE A 38 -8.71 6.63 -3.74
CA PHE A 38 -9.50 6.12 -2.62
C PHE A 38 -10.63 7.10 -2.28
N SER A 39 -11.76 6.55 -1.82
CA SER A 39 -12.89 7.32 -1.34
C SER A 39 -13.01 7.21 0.17
N THR A 40 -13.61 8.20 0.81
CA THR A 40 -14.00 8.13 2.22
C THR A 40 -14.97 6.97 2.43
N ALA A 41 -14.81 6.27 3.54
CA ALA A 41 -15.63 5.10 3.85
C ALA A 41 -16.92 5.45 4.60
N ALA A 42 -17.04 6.70 5.08
CA ALA A 42 -18.24 7.26 5.69
C ALA A 42 -18.56 8.64 5.08
N ASP A 43 -19.85 8.96 5.04
CA ASP A 43 -20.35 10.29 4.69
C ASP A 43 -19.93 11.30 5.80
N ASP A 44 -19.59 12.53 5.40
CA ASP A 44 -19.06 13.59 6.28
C ASP A 44 -17.72 13.27 7.02
N GLN A 45 -16.89 12.39 6.45
CA GLN A 45 -15.55 12.12 6.97
C GLN A 45 -14.59 13.31 6.73
N ALA A 46 -14.33 14.11 7.77
CA ALA A 46 -13.49 15.32 7.70
C ALA A 46 -11.98 15.05 7.52
N SER A 47 -11.50 13.85 7.83
CA SER A 47 -10.10 13.45 7.66
C SER A 47 -9.95 11.97 7.31
N VAL A 48 -8.95 11.69 6.46
CA VAL A 48 -8.53 10.33 6.12
C VAL A 48 -7.13 10.13 6.69
N GLU A 49 -6.93 9.06 7.45
CA GLU A 49 -5.62 8.65 7.93
C GLU A 49 -5.01 7.68 6.91
N ILE A 50 -3.83 8.02 6.38
CA ILE A 50 -3.10 7.18 5.44
C ILE A 50 -2.01 6.46 6.21
N HIS A 51 -2.25 5.20 6.55
CA HIS A 51 -1.24 4.37 7.16
C HIS A 51 -0.52 3.56 6.07
N VAL A 52 0.78 3.80 5.92
CA VAL A 52 1.62 3.11 4.93
C VAL A 52 2.16 1.84 5.56
N LEU A 53 1.88 0.71 4.91
CA LEU A 53 2.27 -0.62 5.39
C LEU A 53 3.22 -1.29 4.39
N GLN A 54 4.19 -2.00 4.92
CA GLN A 54 5.12 -2.83 4.16
C GLN A 54 5.00 -4.28 4.61
N GLY A 55 4.55 -5.15 3.70
CA GLY A 55 4.32 -6.55 4.01
C GLY A 55 3.44 -7.25 2.99
N GLU A 56 3.39 -8.57 3.07
CA GLU A 56 2.56 -9.41 2.19
C GLU A 56 1.31 -9.95 2.88
N ARG A 57 1.06 -9.48 4.11
CA ARG A 57 -0.08 -9.89 4.90
C ARG A 57 -1.31 -9.06 4.53
N GLN A 58 -2.44 -9.74 4.36
CA GLN A 58 -3.71 -9.09 3.99
C GLN A 58 -4.34 -8.28 5.14
N MET A 59 -4.00 -8.58 6.39
CA MET A 59 -4.49 -7.88 7.58
C MET A 59 -3.36 -7.06 8.21
N ALA A 60 -3.66 -5.81 8.58
CA ALA A 60 -2.70 -4.87 9.17
C ALA A 60 -2.34 -5.21 10.65
N GLY A 61 -3.06 -6.15 11.27
CA GLY A 61 -3.04 -6.37 12.72
C GLY A 61 -2.34 -7.64 13.23
N ASP A 62 -1.68 -8.45 12.40
CA ASP A 62 -1.01 -9.69 12.83
C ASP A 62 0.42 -9.85 12.30
#